data_AF-A0A0N1NEG1-F1
#
_entry.id   AF-A0A0N1NEG1-F1
#
_cell.length_a   1.000
_cell.length_b   1.000
_cell.length_c   1.000
_cell.angle_alpha   90.00
_cell.angle_beta   90.00
_cell.angle_gamma   90.00
#
_symmetry.space_group_name_H-M   'P 1'
#
loop_
_entity.id
_entity.type
_entity.pdbx_description
1 polymer ?
#
loop_
_entity_poly.entity_id
_entity_poly.type
_entity_poly.pdbx_seq_one_letter_code
_entity_poly.pdbx_strand_id
1 'polypeptide(L)'
;MTTTPNPLGDYVRARRGLVTPEQVGIPASGVRRVPGLRREEVALLAGISADYYLRLEQGRDRNPSVQVLESLARVLLLDDDATAYLLRLGANSPVRQGNRGGQRRRPPRETVPPGIAKLITTLTLPAYVEGRYFDVLAANSLATALSPRLTPGANRLRDLFLDPAEQALHPDHENAAVGMVAGFRESVGTDTDDPRFIELVGELSLASPRFSRIWARQDVVGCEGAAKYIDHPQVGGLTLNRERLAVSGTAGQTLVVYHPDPDTDSADRLTLLNHLGPSSPHTTNSSLTGPS
;
A
#
# COMPACT_ATOMS: atom_id res chain seq x y z
N MET A 1 20.82 -18.52 11.37
CA MET A 1 20.63 -17.37 12.28
C MET A 1 19.28 -16.75 11.93
N THR A 2 18.26 -16.94 12.77
CA THR A 2 16.92 -16.36 12.55
C THR A 2 16.97 -14.89 12.92
N THR A 3 17.15 -14.01 11.93
CA THR A 3 17.06 -12.57 12.11
C THR A 3 15.66 -12.26 12.63
N THR A 4 15.55 -11.81 13.89
CA THR A 4 14.25 -11.40 14.44
C THR A 4 13.77 -10.17 13.66
N PRO A 5 12.49 -10.08 13.26
CA PRO A 5 11.98 -8.91 12.57
C PRO A 5 12.25 -7.63 13.39
N ASN A 6 12.80 -6.59 12.76
CA ASN A 6 13.06 -5.30 13.38
C ASN A 6 12.43 -4.17 12.54
N PRO A 7 11.09 -4.06 12.51
CA PRO A 7 10.40 -3.10 11.64
C PRO A 7 10.81 -1.65 11.95
N LEU A 8 11.05 -1.32 13.23
CA LEU A 8 11.52 0.00 13.65
C LEU A 8 12.91 0.33 13.05
N GLY A 9 13.89 -0.55 13.23
CA GLY A 9 15.24 -0.29 12.73
C GLY A 9 15.34 -0.38 11.21
N ASP A 10 14.52 -1.20 10.56
CA ASP A 10 14.43 -1.24 9.10
C ASP A 10 13.84 0.06 8.54
N TYR A 11 12.80 0.59 9.17
CA TYR A 11 12.19 1.87 8.82
C TYR A 11 13.18 3.03 8.97
N VAL A 12 13.83 3.15 10.13
CA VAL A 12 14.82 4.21 10.41
C VAL A 12 16.03 4.11 9.47
N ARG A 13 16.49 2.89 9.14
CA ARG A 13 17.55 2.67 8.16
C ARG A 13 17.15 3.13 6.76
N ALA A 14 15.94 2.82 6.32
CA ALA A 14 15.43 3.22 5.01
C ALA A 14 15.31 4.73 4.89
N ARG A 15 14.66 5.39 5.86
CA ARG A 15 14.49 6.85 5.88
C ARG A 15 15.83 7.60 5.94
N ARG A 16 16.82 7.08 6.70
CA ARG A 16 18.19 7.61 6.73
C ARG A 16 18.84 7.63 5.34
N GLY A 17 18.54 6.63 4.49
CA GLY A 17 19.07 6.55 3.13
C GLY A 17 18.50 7.61 2.17
N LEU A 18 17.38 8.25 2.53
CA LEU A 18 16.67 9.22 1.69
C LEU A 18 17.02 10.68 2.00
N VAL A 19 17.42 10.98 3.24
CA VAL A 19 17.80 12.34 3.64
C VAL A 19 19.25 12.60 3.25
N THR A 20 19.48 13.68 2.50
CA THR A 20 20.84 14.11 2.13
C THR A 20 21.46 14.97 3.23
N PRO A 21 22.80 14.99 3.35
CA PRO A 21 23.51 15.82 4.33
C PRO A 21 23.14 17.30 4.24
N GLU A 22 22.99 17.83 3.03
CA GLU A 22 22.71 19.23 2.78
C GLU A 22 21.35 19.65 3.33
N GLN A 23 20.35 18.75 3.25
CA GLN A 23 19.00 19.01 3.77
C GLN A 23 18.98 19.24 5.29
N VAL A 24 19.99 18.76 6.01
CA VAL A 24 20.13 18.92 7.46
C VAL A 24 21.33 19.81 7.83
N GLY A 25 21.83 20.59 6.87
CA GLY A 25 22.89 21.57 7.09
C GLY A 25 24.30 20.98 7.26
N ILE A 26 24.52 19.72 6.87
CA ILE A 26 25.84 19.08 6.87
C ILE A 26 26.48 19.25 5.49
N PRO A 27 27.68 19.87 5.40
CA PRO A 27 28.38 19.98 4.13
C PRO A 27 28.76 18.60 3.59
N ALA A 28 28.38 18.27 2.35
CA ALA A 28 28.92 17.09 1.68
C ALA A 28 30.40 17.31 1.36
N SER A 29 31.26 16.77 2.22
CA SER A 29 32.71 16.84 2.07
C SER A 29 33.29 15.43 1.81
N GLY A 30 34.12 15.31 0.76
CA GLY A 30 34.88 14.10 0.41
C GLY A 30 34.14 13.01 -0.37
N VAL A 31 34.85 11.90 -0.65
CA VAL A 31 34.29 10.71 -1.33
C VAL A 31 33.35 9.96 -0.38
N ARG A 32 32.04 10.10 -0.59
CA ARG A 32 31.00 9.44 0.21
C ARG A 32 30.62 8.08 -0.40
N ARG A 33 30.52 7.05 0.45
CA ARG A 33 30.07 5.69 0.07
C ARG A 33 28.54 5.52 0.05
N VAL A 34 27.81 6.41 0.74
CA VAL A 34 26.35 6.38 0.82
C VAL A 34 25.80 7.77 0.50
N PRO A 35 24.73 7.85 -0.32
CA PRO A 35 24.13 9.13 -0.72
C PRO A 35 23.36 9.81 0.43
N GLY A 36 22.73 9.03 1.32
CA GLY A 36 22.02 9.55 2.49
C GLY A 36 22.91 9.76 3.73
N LEU A 37 22.28 10.11 4.85
CA LEU A 37 22.98 10.37 6.12
C LEU A 37 23.74 9.13 6.65
N ARG A 38 24.90 9.36 7.26
CA ARG A 38 25.65 8.37 8.04
C ARG A 38 24.98 8.19 9.40
N ARG A 39 25.21 7.02 10.02
CA ARG A 39 24.69 6.73 11.37
C ARG A 39 25.14 7.78 12.40
N GLU A 40 26.41 8.18 12.31
CA GLU A 40 27.01 9.18 13.19
C GLU A 40 26.37 10.56 13.01
N GLU A 41 26.04 10.94 11.76
CA GLU A 41 25.37 12.21 11.43
C GLU A 41 23.96 12.22 12.03
N VAL A 42 23.18 11.15 11.88
CA VAL A 42 21.85 11.04 12.47
C VAL A 42 21.91 11.08 14.00
N ALA A 43 22.82 10.31 14.60
CA ALA A 43 22.95 10.25 16.06
C ALA A 43 23.32 11.61 16.66
N LEU A 44 24.26 12.32 16.03
CA LEU A 44 24.66 13.67 16.42
C LEU A 44 23.48 14.64 16.38
N LEU A 45 22.76 14.69 15.25
CA LEU A 45 21.61 15.58 15.08
C LEU A 45 20.44 15.24 16.00
N ALA A 46 20.24 13.96 16.32
CA ALA A 46 19.18 13.48 17.20
C ALA A 46 19.53 13.57 18.69
N GLY A 47 20.76 13.99 19.04
CA GLY A 47 21.21 14.09 20.43
C GLY A 47 21.36 12.75 21.15
N ILE A 48 21.67 11.67 20.41
CA ILE A 48 21.85 10.31 20.93
C ILE A 48 23.24 9.78 20.57
N SER A 49 23.68 8.69 21.22
CA SER A 49 24.97 8.08 20.86
C SER A 49 24.87 7.28 19.56
N ALA A 50 25.95 7.28 18.77
CA ALA A 50 26.02 6.50 17.52
C ALA A 50 25.85 4.99 17.77
N ASP A 51 26.35 4.50 18.91
CA ASP A 51 26.20 3.12 19.35
C ASP A 51 24.73 2.78 19.70
N TYR A 52 24.01 3.72 20.34
CA TYR A 52 22.57 3.56 20.60
C TYR A 52 21.76 3.52 19.30
N TYR A 53 22.04 4.42 18.34
CA TYR A 53 21.40 4.40 17.02
C TYR A 53 21.67 3.10 16.25
N LEU A 54 22.91 2.58 16.33
CA LEU A 54 23.27 1.30 15.73
C LEU A 54 22.48 0.14 16.35
N ARG A 55 22.31 0.11 17.66
CA ARG A 55 21.52 -0.91 18.36
C ARG A 55 20.04 -0.86 17.99
N LEU A 56 19.50 0.33 17.73
CA LEU A 56 18.14 0.53 17.26
C LEU A 56 17.96 -0.03 15.82
N GLU A 57 18.89 0.27 14.89
CA GLU A 57 18.89 -0.32 13.56
C GLU A 57 19.02 -1.87 13.61
N GLN A 58 19.80 -2.41 14.55
CA GLN A 58 20.01 -3.86 14.71
C GLN A 58 18.91 -4.58 15.49
N GLY A 59 17.97 -3.85 16.09
CA GLY A 59 16.85 -4.41 16.86
C GLY A 59 17.26 -4.96 18.22
N ARG A 60 18.42 -4.50 18.72
CA ARG A 60 18.95 -4.80 20.05
C ARG A 60 18.36 -3.89 21.12
N ASP A 61 18.03 -2.65 20.76
CA ASP A 61 17.22 -1.73 21.55
C ASP A 61 15.85 -1.57 20.89
N ARG A 62 14.78 -1.97 21.59
CA ARG A 62 13.42 -2.04 21.02
C ARG A 62 12.42 -1.08 21.64
N ASN A 63 12.77 -0.44 22.75
CA ASN A 63 11.89 0.47 23.48
C ASN A 63 12.53 1.87 23.57
N PRO A 64 12.75 2.56 22.44
CA PRO A 64 13.14 3.97 22.50
C PRO A 64 12.04 4.80 23.13
N SER A 65 12.40 5.88 23.83
CA SER A 65 11.41 6.82 24.34
C SER A 65 10.72 7.56 23.19
N VAL A 66 9.51 8.07 23.44
CA VAL A 66 8.79 8.93 22.50
C VAL A 66 9.66 10.12 22.08
N GLN A 67 10.36 10.75 23.02
CA GLN A 67 11.27 11.87 22.75
C GLN A 67 12.41 11.50 21.77
N VAL A 68 12.95 10.29 21.87
CA VAL A 68 13.96 9.78 20.92
C VAL A 68 13.34 9.62 19.54
N LEU A 69 12.15 9.03 19.45
CA LEU A 69 11.44 8.84 18.18
C LEU A 69 11.08 10.17 17.51
N GLU A 70 10.60 11.16 18.27
CA GLU A 70 10.32 12.52 17.77
C GLU A 70 11.60 13.22 17.30
N SER A 71 12.72 13.02 18.00
CA SER A 71 14.01 13.58 17.56
C SER A 71 14.50 12.92 16.27
N LEU A 72 14.34 11.60 16.14
CA LEU A 72 14.61 10.88 14.89
C LEU A 72 13.69 11.34 13.76
N ALA A 73 12.40 11.56 14.02
CA ALA A 73 11.45 12.06 13.02
C ALA A 73 11.88 13.41 12.45
N ARG A 74 12.28 14.36 13.32
CA ARG A 74 12.78 15.67 12.90
C ARG A 74 14.06 15.57 12.06
N VAL A 75 15.03 14.76 12.49
CA VAL A 75 16.31 14.61 11.76
C VAL A 75 16.12 13.92 10.42
N LEU A 76 15.17 12.98 10.34
CA LEU A 76 14.85 12.25 9.13
C LEU A 76 13.83 12.97 8.23
N LEU A 77 13.49 14.23 8.56
CA LEU A 77 12.54 15.07 7.83
C LEU A 77 11.24 14.31 7.51
N LEU A 78 10.72 13.59 8.51
CA LEU A 78 9.45 12.88 8.38
C LEU A 78 8.30 13.89 8.41
N ASP A 79 7.30 13.67 7.54
CA ASP A 79 6.01 14.33 7.65
C ASP A 79 5.20 13.75 8.83
N ASP A 80 4.01 14.31 9.06
CA ASP A 80 3.17 13.95 10.20
C ASP A 80 2.76 12.45 10.16
N ASP A 81 2.46 11.91 8.98
CA ASP A 81 2.07 10.51 8.80
C ASP A 81 3.24 9.56 9.06
N ALA A 82 4.40 9.85 8.47
CA ALA A 82 5.64 9.11 8.71
C ALA A 82 6.07 9.17 10.19
N THR A 83 5.84 10.31 10.85
CA THR A 83 6.09 10.47 12.29
C THR A 83 5.14 9.62 13.13
N ALA A 84 3.84 9.66 12.84
CA ALA A 84 2.84 8.83 13.52
C ALA A 84 3.15 7.33 13.36
N TYR A 85 3.57 6.91 12.17
CA TYR A 85 3.99 5.54 11.91
C TYR A 85 5.25 5.15 12.70
N LEU A 86 6.28 6.00 12.72
CA LEU A 86 7.49 5.78 13.52
C LEU A 86 7.15 5.59 15.01
N LEU A 87 6.27 6.42 15.55
CA LEU A 87 5.81 6.34 16.94
C LEU A 87 5.07 5.02 17.21
N ARG A 88 4.19 4.58 16.30
CA ARG A 88 3.52 3.26 16.39
C ARG A 88 4.52 2.11 16.40
N LEU A 89 5.56 2.17 15.56
CA LEU A 89 6.60 1.14 15.51
C LEU A 89 7.38 1.04 16.83
N GLY A 90 7.66 2.18 17.48
CA GLY A 90 8.37 2.22 18.76
C GLY A 90 7.51 1.86 19.98
N ALA A 91 6.20 2.17 19.94
CA ALA A 91 5.26 1.79 21.00
C ALA A 91 4.96 0.28 21.02
N ASN A 92 4.96 -0.36 19.85
CA ASN A 92 4.67 -1.78 19.68
C ASN A 92 5.95 -2.62 19.52
N SER A 93 6.86 -2.51 20.49
CA SER A 93 7.90 -3.52 20.66
C SER A 93 7.22 -4.84 21.05
N PRO A 94 7.39 -5.95 20.28
CA PRO A 94 6.58 -7.13 20.46
C PRO A 94 6.81 -7.74 21.84
N VAL A 95 5.86 -7.51 22.75
CA VAL A 95 5.62 -8.40 23.88
C VAL A 95 5.30 -9.75 23.25
N ARG A 96 6.18 -10.73 23.50
CA ARG A 96 6.00 -12.12 23.09
C ARG A 96 4.60 -12.60 23.54
N GLN A 97 3.61 -12.57 22.67
CA GLN A 97 2.53 -13.54 22.78
C GLN A 97 3.13 -14.89 22.39
N GLY A 98 3.25 -15.75 23.40
CA GLY A 98 3.93 -17.02 23.32
C GLY A 98 3.49 -17.83 22.10
N ASN A 99 4.49 -18.17 21.30
CA ASN A 99 4.42 -19.17 20.24
C ASN A 99 3.92 -20.49 20.85
N ARG A 100 2.62 -20.78 20.74
CA ARG A 100 2.13 -22.16 20.86
C ARG A 100 2.35 -22.80 19.50
N GLY A 101 3.29 -23.74 19.45
CA GLY A 101 3.60 -24.58 18.30
C GLY A 101 2.44 -25.49 17.89
N GLY A 102 1.37 -24.90 17.36
CA GLY A 102 0.38 -25.58 16.54
C GLY A 102 0.77 -25.41 15.08
N GLN A 103 0.68 -26.48 14.29
CA GLN A 103 0.80 -26.44 12.84
C GLN A 103 0.15 -25.17 12.29
N ARG A 104 0.93 -24.33 11.59
CA ARG A 104 0.48 -23.08 10.97
C ARG A 104 -0.61 -23.43 9.94
N ARG A 105 -1.85 -23.51 10.41
CA ARG A 105 -3.04 -23.52 9.56
C ARG A 105 -3.00 -22.23 8.74
N ARG A 106 -3.15 -22.36 7.43
CA ARG A 106 -3.43 -21.25 6.52
C ARG A 106 -4.49 -20.36 7.19
N PRO A 107 -4.28 -19.03 7.30
CA PRO A 107 -5.27 -18.16 7.92
C PRO A 107 -6.64 -18.40 7.25
N PRO A 108 -7.75 -18.43 8.02
CA PRO A 108 -9.08 -18.59 7.46
C PRO A 108 -9.28 -17.56 6.35
N ARG A 109 -9.88 -17.96 5.22
CA ARG A 109 -10.24 -17.01 4.15
C ARG A 109 -11.04 -15.86 4.77
N GLU A 110 -10.56 -14.64 4.61
CA GLU A 110 -11.29 -13.44 5.05
C GLU A 110 -12.68 -13.49 4.42
N THR A 111 -13.70 -13.53 5.27
CA THR A 111 -15.09 -13.62 4.83
C THR A 111 -15.75 -12.28 5.10
N VAL A 112 -16.44 -11.74 4.11
CA VAL A 112 -17.18 -10.48 4.26
C VAL A 112 -18.37 -10.69 5.18
N PRO A 113 -18.60 -9.82 6.17
CA PRO A 113 -19.80 -9.87 6.99
C PRO A 113 -21.07 -9.89 6.13
N PRO A 114 -22.07 -10.76 6.41
CA PRO A 114 -23.26 -10.89 5.57
C PRO A 114 -24.02 -9.58 5.34
N GLY A 115 -24.04 -8.69 6.35
CA GLY A 115 -24.66 -7.36 6.23
C GLY A 115 -23.96 -6.48 5.19
N ILE A 116 -22.62 -6.48 5.17
CA ILE A 116 -21.83 -5.72 4.19
C ILE A 116 -21.99 -6.33 2.80
N ALA A 117 -21.97 -7.66 2.68
CA ALA A 117 -22.18 -8.34 1.41
C ALA A 117 -23.55 -7.99 0.78
N LYS A 118 -24.60 -7.84 1.61
CA LYS A 118 -25.90 -7.35 1.15
C LYS A 118 -25.84 -5.87 0.80
N LEU A 119 -25.21 -5.03 1.64
CA LEU A 119 -25.10 -3.59 1.39
C LEU A 119 -24.49 -3.29 0.02
N ILE A 120 -23.38 -3.93 -0.35
CA ILE A 120 -22.71 -3.63 -1.62
C ILE A 120 -23.62 -3.89 -2.83
N THR A 121 -24.51 -4.88 -2.74
CA THR A 121 -25.46 -5.20 -3.82
C THR A 121 -26.57 -4.17 -3.98
N THR A 122 -26.81 -3.33 -2.96
CA THR A 122 -27.82 -2.27 -3.01
C THR A 122 -27.26 -0.93 -3.47
N LEU A 123 -25.94 -0.77 -3.49
CA LEU A 123 -25.28 0.47 -3.91
C LEU A 123 -25.37 0.62 -5.43
N THR A 124 -25.80 1.80 -5.87
CA THR A 124 -25.84 2.20 -7.29
C THR A 124 -24.53 2.81 -7.79
N LEU A 125 -23.49 2.79 -6.95
CA LEU A 125 -22.15 3.28 -7.23
C LEU A 125 -21.16 2.11 -7.25
N PRO A 126 -20.05 2.17 -8.00
CA PRO A 126 -19.02 1.14 -7.97
C PRO A 126 -18.51 0.93 -6.55
N ALA A 127 -18.70 -0.27 -6.02
CA ALA A 127 -18.33 -0.60 -4.65
C ALA A 127 -17.75 -2.02 -4.54
N TYR A 128 -16.70 -2.15 -3.73
CA TYR A 128 -16.09 -3.43 -3.41
C TYR A 128 -15.55 -3.44 -1.98
N VAL A 129 -15.40 -4.64 -1.43
CA VAL A 129 -14.77 -4.88 -0.14
C VAL A 129 -13.40 -5.49 -0.40
N GLU A 130 -12.38 -4.94 0.24
CA GLU A 130 -11.03 -5.50 0.24
C GLU A 130 -10.59 -5.87 1.65
N GLY A 131 -9.75 -6.90 1.74
CA GLY A 131 -9.09 -7.33 2.96
C GLY A 131 -7.85 -6.51 3.28
N ARG A 132 -7.18 -6.85 4.38
CA ARG A 132 -5.96 -6.15 4.84
C ARG A 132 -4.81 -6.19 3.84
N TYR A 133 -4.81 -7.19 2.94
CA TYR A 133 -3.82 -7.38 1.88
C TYR A 133 -4.25 -6.83 0.51
N PHE A 134 -5.35 -6.08 0.46
CA PHE A 134 -5.98 -5.60 -0.78
C PHE A 134 -6.45 -6.71 -1.72
N ASP A 135 -6.71 -7.90 -1.16
CA ASP A 135 -7.48 -8.94 -1.82
C ASP A 135 -8.94 -8.49 -1.88
N VAL A 136 -9.54 -8.48 -3.08
CA VAL A 136 -10.95 -8.16 -3.27
C VAL A 136 -11.77 -9.33 -2.75
N LEU A 137 -12.61 -9.09 -1.75
CA LEU A 137 -13.42 -10.11 -1.09
C LEU A 137 -14.86 -10.16 -1.63
N ALA A 138 -15.38 -9.00 -2.04
CA ALA A 138 -16.70 -8.87 -2.66
C ALA A 138 -16.72 -7.62 -3.55
N ALA A 139 -17.49 -7.62 -4.63
CA ALA A 139 -17.65 -6.48 -5.52
C ALA A 139 -19.07 -6.46 -6.09
N ASN A 140 -19.62 -5.27 -6.34
CA ASN A 140 -20.86 -5.14 -7.10
C ASN A 140 -20.58 -5.12 -8.61
N SER A 141 -21.63 -5.30 -9.41
CA SER A 141 -21.52 -5.37 -10.88
C SER A 141 -20.89 -4.11 -11.47
N LEU A 142 -21.19 -2.94 -10.90
CA LEU A 142 -20.68 -1.66 -11.40
C LEU A 142 -19.18 -1.49 -11.08
N ALA A 143 -18.67 -2.03 -9.96
CA ALA A 143 -17.24 -2.11 -9.71
C ALA A 143 -16.53 -2.98 -10.76
N THR A 144 -17.08 -4.17 -11.05
CA THR A 144 -16.51 -5.05 -12.09
C THR A 144 -16.64 -4.44 -13.49
N ALA A 145 -17.65 -3.62 -13.74
CA ALA A 145 -17.78 -2.86 -14.98
C ALA A 145 -16.73 -1.74 -15.08
N LEU A 146 -16.43 -1.05 -13.96
CA LEU A 146 -15.43 0.01 -13.90
C LEU A 146 -14.00 -0.53 -14.11
N SER A 147 -13.68 -1.68 -13.51
CA SER A 147 -12.45 -2.42 -13.78
C SER A 147 -12.75 -3.92 -13.68
N PRO A 148 -12.47 -4.73 -14.71
CA PRO A 148 -12.64 -6.18 -14.66
C PRO A 148 -11.85 -6.87 -13.55
N ARG A 149 -10.84 -6.21 -12.99
CA ARG A 149 -10.01 -6.68 -11.86
C ARG A 149 -10.65 -6.40 -10.50
N LEU A 150 -11.71 -5.62 -10.42
CA LEU A 150 -12.54 -5.47 -9.21
C LEU A 150 -13.52 -6.65 -9.11
N THR A 151 -12.96 -7.84 -8.89
CA THR A 151 -13.69 -9.10 -8.78
C THR A 151 -13.16 -9.93 -7.63
N PRO A 152 -13.99 -10.70 -6.90
CA PRO A 152 -13.55 -11.50 -5.77
C PRO A 152 -12.37 -12.43 -6.12
N GLY A 153 -11.33 -12.40 -5.28
CA GLY A 153 -10.11 -13.19 -5.44
C GLY A 153 -8.99 -12.51 -6.23
N ALA A 154 -9.25 -11.38 -6.89
CA ALA A 154 -8.21 -10.51 -7.44
C ALA A 154 -7.49 -9.75 -6.31
N ASN A 155 -6.27 -9.27 -6.58
CA ASN A 155 -5.49 -8.49 -5.62
C ASN A 155 -5.09 -7.16 -6.25
N ARG A 156 -5.57 -6.05 -5.68
CA ARG A 156 -5.40 -4.71 -6.25
C ARG A 156 -3.93 -4.31 -6.39
N LEU A 157 -3.10 -4.70 -5.42
CA LEU A 157 -1.67 -4.41 -5.46
C LEU A 157 -1.01 -5.17 -6.61
N ARG A 158 -1.33 -6.45 -6.77
CA ARG A 158 -0.86 -7.25 -7.90
C ARG A 158 -1.28 -6.66 -9.24
N ASP A 159 -2.56 -6.33 -9.38
CA ASP A 159 -3.13 -5.83 -10.63
C ASP A 159 -2.48 -4.48 -11.02
N LEU A 160 -2.30 -3.56 -10.07
CA LEU A 160 -1.66 -2.27 -10.33
C LEU A 160 -0.22 -2.39 -10.86
N PHE A 161 0.55 -3.36 -10.37
CA PHE A 161 1.96 -3.52 -10.74
C PHE A 161 2.21 -4.46 -11.92
N LEU A 162 1.33 -5.45 -12.15
CA LEU A 162 1.58 -6.55 -13.08
C LEU A 162 0.56 -6.66 -14.22
N ASP A 163 -0.60 -6.01 -14.15
CA ASP A 163 -1.62 -6.07 -15.21
C ASP A 163 -1.56 -4.81 -16.10
N PRO A 164 -1.12 -4.94 -17.37
CA PRO A 164 -1.06 -3.81 -18.30
C PRO A 164 -2.42 -3.20 -18.60
N ALA A 165 -3.51 -3.99 -18.54
CA ALA A 165 -4.85 -3.48 -18.79
C ALA A 165 -5.33 -2.58 -17.63
N GLU A 166 -5.03 -2.96 -16.39
CA GLU A 166 -5.29 -2.12 -15.22
C GLU A 166 -4.43 -0.85 -15.27
N GLN A 167 -3.16 -0.94 -15.68
CA GLN A 167 -2.30 0.23 -15.83
C GLN A 167 -2.81 1.20 -16.91
N ALA A 168 -3.34 0.69 -18.01
CA ALA A 168 -3.91 1.51 -19.08
C ALA A 168 -5.17 2.28 -18.64
N LEU A 169 -5.96 1.74 -17.70
CA LEU A 169 -7.12 2.43 -17.13
C LEU A 169 -6.73 3.65 -16.28
N HIS A 170 -5.51 3.69 -15.74
CA HIS A 170 -5.08 4.73 -14.80
C HIS A 170 -3.87 5.49 -15.37
N PRO A 171 -4.07 6.62 -16.07
CA PRO A 171 -2.95 7.43 -16.58
C PRO A 171 -1.94 7.81 -15.49
N ASP A 172 -2.42 8.11 -14.29
CA ASP A 172 -1.61 8.44 -13.10
C ASP A 172 -1.21 7.20 -12.25
N HIS A 173 -1.25 5.99 -12.82
CA HIS A 173 -0.87 4.77 -12.08
C HIS A 173 0.55 4.88 -11.47
N GLU A 174 1.44 5.65 -12.10
CA GLU A 174 2.75 6.09 -11.59
C GLU A 174 2.68 6.55 -10.13
N ASN A 175 1.88 7.59 -9.88
CA ASN A 175 1.68 8.19 -8.57
C ASN A 175 0.79 7.32 -7.67
N ALA A 176 -0.23 6.67 -8.24
CA ALA A 176 -1.16 5.82 -7.49
C ALA A 176 -0.45 4.64 -6.81
N ALA A 177 0.62 4.11 -7.43
CA ALA A 177 1.42 3.04 -6.87
C ALA A 177 2.15 3.42 -5.57
N VAL A 178 2.61 4.66 -5.45
CA VAL A 178 3.28 5.12 -4.22
C VAL A 178 2.28 5.12 -3.07
N GLY A 179 1.10 5.72 -3.27
CA GLY A 179 0.03 5.74 -2.28
C GLY A 179 -0.47 4.34 -1.91
N MET A 180 -0.61 3.44 -2.89
CA MET A 180 -1.07 2.07 -2.63
C MET A 180 -0.04 1.26 -1.84
N VAL A 181 1.25 1.41 -2.14
CA VAL A 181 2.31 0.75 -1.36
C VAL A 181 2.39 1.30 0.07
N ALA A 182 2.26 2.62 0.24
CA ALA A 182 2.20 3.26 1.55
C ALA A 182 1.02 2.73 2.38
N GLY A 183 -0.19 2.73 1.80
CA GLY A 183 -1.39 2.19 2.47
C GLY A 183 -1.30 0.70 2.77
N PHE A 184 -0.67 -0.09 1.90
CA PHE A 184 -0.42 -1.52 2.16
C PHE A 184 0.48 -1.72 3.39
N ARG A 185 1.55 -0.93 3.50
CA ARG A 185 2.45 -0.98 4.66
C ARG A 185 1.72 -0.59 5.94
N GLU A 186 0.90 0.45 5.89
CA GLU A 186 0.10 0.88 7.04
C GLU A 186 -0.91 -0.19 7.49
N SER A 187 -1.60 -0.81 6.53
CA SER A 187 -2.61 -1.86 6.75
C SER A 187 -2.01 -3.10 7.43
N VAL A 188 -0.81 -3.53 7.00
CA VAL A 188 -0.11 -4.66 7.60
C VAL A 188 0.52 -4.29 8.95
N GLY A 189 0.96 -3.04 9.10
CA GLY A 189 1.58 -2.54 10.33
C GLY A 189 2.77 -3.38 10.75
N THR A 190 2.74 -3.91 11.98
CA THR A 190 3.83 -4.73 12.56
C THR A 190 3.64 -6.23 12.36
N ASP A 191 2.55 -6.68 11.72
CA ASP A 191 2.29 -8.10 11.47
C ASP A 191 3.04 -8.60 10.22
N THR A 192 4.37 -8.53 10.27
CA THR A 192 5.25 -8.87 9.15
C THR A 192 5.52 -10.36 9.01
N ASP A 193 5.08 -11.18 9.96
CA ASP A 193 5.31 -12.64 9.99
C ASP A 193 4.19 -13.43 9.29
N ASP A 194 3.15 -12.77 8.76
CA ASP A 194 2.09 -13.43 8.03
C ASP A 194 2.58 -13.98 6.67
N PRO A 195 2.32 -15.26 6.35
CA PRO A 195 2.70 -15.86 5.09
C PRO A 195 2.19 -15.13 3.83
N ARG A 196 0.96 -14.58 3.86
CA ARG A 196 0.36 -13.85 2.74
C ARG A 196 1.09 -12.54 2.47
N PHE A 197 1.52 -11.85 3.53
CA PHE A 197 2.35 -10.65 3.40
C PHE A 197 3.69 -10.98 2.74
N ILE A 198 4.38 -12.00 3.27
CA ILE A 198 5.70 -12.42 2.78
C ILE A 198 5.61 -12.86 1.31
N GLU A 199 4.59 -13.64 0.97
CA GLU A 199 4.32 -14.08 -0.41
C GLU A 199 4.12 -12.88 -1.35
N LEU A 200 3.23 -11.96 -1.01
CA LEU A 200 2.87 -10.84 -1.88
C LEU A 200 4.05 -9.86 -2.06
N VAL A 201 4.74 -9.51 -0.97
CA VAL A 201 5.92 -8.64 -1.05
C VAL A 201 7.04 -9.32 -1.82
N GLY A 202 7.28 -10.60 -1.58
CA GLY A 202 8.31 -11.38 -2.27
C GLY A 202 8.05 -11.47 -3.77
N GLU A 203 6.81 -11.81 -4.15
CA GLU A 203 6.39 -11.87 -5.55
C GLU A 203 6.55 -10.51 -6.24
N LEU A 204 5.98 -9.44 -5.69
CA LEU A 204 6.00 -8.12 -6.32
C LEU A 204 7.41 -7.54 -6.39
N SER A 205 8.26 -7.83 -5.40
CA SER A 205 9.66 -7.40 -5.43
C SER A 205 10.46 -8.09 -6.54
N LEU A 206 10.13 -9.33 -6.88
CA LEU A 206 10.77 -10.07 -7.97
C LEU A 206 10.19 -9.70 -9.34
N ALA A 207 8.87 -9.55 -9.42
CA ALA A 207 8.16 -9.32 -10.68
C ALA A 207 8.15 -7.86 -11.13
N SER A 208 8.35 -6.90 -10.21
CA SER A 208 8.32 -5.47 -10.52
C SER A 208 9.50 -4.71 -9.88
N PRO A 209 10.53 -4.35 -10.68
CA PRO A 209 11.61 -3.48 -10.21
C PRO A 209 11.09 -2.13 -9.67
N ARG A 210 9.94 -1.67 -10.18
CA ARG A 210 9.26 -0.47 -9.68
C ARG A 210 8.71 -0.67 -8.27
N PHE A 211 7.99 -1.77 -8.02
CA PHE A 211 7.54 -2.10 -6.66
C PHE A 211 8.72 -2.17 -5.69
N SER A 212 9.80 -2.87 -6.07
CA SER A 212 11.01 -3.00 -5.24
C SER A 212 11.59 -1.64 -4.84
N ARG A 213 11.69 -0.69 -5.79
CA ARG A 213 12.14 0.69 -5.51
C ARG A 213 11.23 1.43 -4.54
N ILE A 214 9.90 1.40 -4.75
CA ILE A 214 8.93 2.09 -3.88
C ILE A 214 8.90 1.43 -2.49
N TRP A 215 8.94 0.11 -2.43
CA TRP A 215 8.94 -0.66 -1.19
C TRP A 215 10.18 -0.36 -0.32
N ALA A 216 11.36 -0.25 -0.94
CA ALA A 216 12.61 0.04 -0.27
C ALA A 216 12.66 1.44 0.36
N ARG A 217 11.92 2.42 -0.19
CA ARG A 217 11.85 3.78 0.36
C ARG A 217 11.13 3.87 1.69
N GLN A 218 10.28 2.88 2.01
CA GLN A 218 9.48 2.86 3.24
C GLN A 218 8.60 4.12 3.40
N ASP A 219 8.18 4.73 2.30
CA ASP A 219 7.33 5.93 2.33
C ASP A 219 5.97 5.60 2.94
N VAL A 220 5.58 6.33 3.99
CA VAL A 220 4.24 6.30 4.56
C VAL A 220 3.66 7.67 4.24
N VAL A 221 2.69 7.70 3.35
CA VAL A 221 2.00 8.91 2.92
C VAL A 221 0.53 8.65 3.17
N GLY A 222 -0.12 9.54 3.92
CA GLY A 222 -1.57 9.60 4.00
C GLY A 222 -2.09 9.80 2.59
N CYS A 223 -2.72 8.77 2.03
CA CYS A 223 -3.33 8.88 0.72
C CYS A 223 -4.61 9.70 0.87
N GLU A 224 -4.46 11.03 0.92
CA GLU A 224 -5.58 11.96 0.93
C GLU A 224 -6.41 11.77 -0.35
N GLY A 225 -7.74 11.89 -0.18
CA GLY A 225 -8.79 11.52 -1.12
C GLY A 225 -8.87 12.38 -2.38
N ALA A 226 -7.76 12.57 -3.09
CA ALA A 226 -7.77 13.18 -4.41
C ALA A 226 -8.56 12.30 -5.39
N ALA A 227 -9.42 12.96 -6.17
CA ALA A 227 -10.19 12.34 -7.23
C ALA A 227 -9.26 11.55 -8.17
N LYS A 228 -9.72 10.39 -8.61
CA LYS A 228 -9.01 9.49 -9.51
C LYS A 228 -9.56 9.67 -10.92
N TYR A 229 -8.67 9.94 -11.85
CA TYR A 229 -8.98 9.90 -13.27
C TYR A 229 -8.82 8.47 -13.78
N ILE A 230 -9.87 7.93 -14.40
CA ILE A 230 -9.94 6.61 -15.01
C ILE A 230 -10.25 6.80 -16.49
N ASP A 231 -9.40 6.29 -17.37
CA ASP A 231 -9.63 6.28 -18.82
C ASP A 231 -10.31 4.98 -19.23
N HIS A 232 -11.65 4.96 -19.20
CA HIS A 232 -12.42 3.74 -19.41
C HIS A 232 -12.65 3.45 -20.91
N PRO A 233 -12.36 2.24 -21.42
CA PRO A 233 -12.40 1.95 -22.85
C PRO A 233 -13.79 2.11 -23.51
N GLN A 234 -14.87 1.95 -22.73
CA GLN A 234 -16.24 2.07 -23.26
C GLN A 234 -16.88 3.45 -23.08
N VAL A 235 -16.47 4.23 -22.07
CA VAL A 235 -17.14 5.50 -21.72
C VAL A 235 -16.19 6.70 -21.67
N GLY A 236 -14.89 6.49 -21.91
CA GLY A 236 -13.85 7.51 -21.86
C GLY A 236 -13.47 7.91 -20.43
N GLY A 237 -12.96 9.13 -20.31
CA GLY A 237 -12.49 9.69 -19.04
C GLY A 237 -13.57 9.86 -17.98
N LEU A 238 -13.28 9.32 -16.79
CA LEU A 238 -14.09 9.41 -15.58
C LEU A 238 -13.25 9.99 -14.44
N THR A 239 -13.71 11.08 -13.84
CA THR A 239 -13.11 11.61 -12.61
C THR A 239 -13.97 11.17 -11.42
N LEU A 240 -13.45 10.27 -10.59
CA LEU A 240 -14.17 9.67 -9.47
C LEU A 240 -13.42 9.88 -8.16
N ASN A 241 -14.11 10.41 -7.17
CA ASN A 241 -13.69 10.38 -5.77
C ASN A 241 -13.69 8.93 -5.27
N ARG A 242 -12.81 8.63 -4.31
CA ARG A 242 -12.66 7.30 -3.74
C ARG A 242 -12.72 7.35 -2.22
N GLU A 243 -13.80 6.81 -1.67
CA GLU A 243 -13.97 6.68 -0.23
C GLU A 243 -13.51 5.32 0.25
N ARG A 244 -12.82 5.30 1.40
CA ARG A 244 -12.40 4.08 2.09
C ARG A 244 -13.02 4.07 3.48
N LEU A 245 -13.92 3.13 3.72
CA LEU A 245 -14.68 3.01 4.96
C LEU A 245 -14.29 1.72 5.67
N ALA A 246 -13.67 1.83 6.84
CA ALA A 246 -13.30 0.67 7.64
C ALA A 246 -14.55 -0.09 8.12
N VAL A 247 -14.56 -1.42 7.95
CA VAL A 247 -15.68 -2.27 8.39
C VAL A 247 -15.44 -2.69 9.84
N SER A 248 -16.23 -2.14 10.75
CA SER A 248 -16.15 -2.47 12.18
C SER A 248 -16.35 -3.97 12.45
N GLY A 249 -15.63 -4.49 13.44
CA GLY A 249 -15.71 -5.90 13.83
C GLY A 249 -14.98 -6.87 12.89
N THR A 250 -14.19 -6.36 11.94
CA THR A 250 -13.34 -7.16 11.05
C THR A 250 -11.85 -6.88 11.32
N ALA A 251 -10.99 -7.83 10.95
CA ALA A 251 -9.53 -7.68 11.06
C ALA A 251 -8.95 -6.87 9.88
N GLY A 252 -9.47 -5.66 9.65
CA GLY A 252 -8.95 -4.71 8.66
C GLY A 252 -9.64 -4.73 7.29
N GLN A 253 -10.89 -5.18 7.19
CA GLN A 253 -11.64 -5.06 5.92
C GLN A 253 -12.06 -3.61 5.69
N THR A 254 -12.02 -3.20 4.42
CA THR A 254 -12.37 -1.86 3.99
C THR A 254 -13.40 -1.95 2.87
N LEU A 255 -14.51 -1.23 3.02
CA LEU A 255 -15.44 -0.95 1.93
C LEU A 255 -14.90 0.25 1.14
N VAL A 256 -14.74 0.06 -0.16
CA VAL A 256 -14.30 1.11 -1.08
C VAL A 256 -15.45 1.47 -2.00
N VAL A 257 -15.75 2.76 -2.11
CA VAL A 257 -16.80 3.30 -2.98
C VAL A 257 -16.20 4.37 -3.89
N TYR A 258 -16.48 4.26 -5.19
CA TYR A 258 -16.18 5.32 -6.15
C TYR A 258 -17.43 6.15 -6.42
N HIS A 259 -17.30 7.48 -6.39
CA HIS A 259 -18.41 8.38 -6.69
C HIS A 259 -17.94 9.58 -7.52
N PRO A 260 -18.72 10.04 -8.51
CA PRO A 260 -18.48 11.29 -9.20
C PRO A 260 -18.98 12.46 -8.34
N ASP A 261 -18.44 13.65 -8.55
CA ASP A 261 -19.11 14.86 -8.07
C ASP A 261 -20.49 14.98 -8.75
N PRO A 262 -21.53 15.47 -8.02
CA PRO A 262 -22.86 15.61 -8.58
C PRO A 262 -22.87 16.57 -9.77
N ASP A 263 -23.80 16.36 -10.70
CA ASP A 263 -24.01 17.20 -11.88
C ASP A 263 -22.78 17.35 -12.79
N THR A 264 -21.92 16.31 -12.83
CA THR A 264 -20.77 16.23 -13.73
C THR A 264 -20.99 15.22 -14.86
N ASP A 265 -20.30 15.41 -15.98
CA ASP A 265 -20.23 14.48 -17.11
C ASP A 265 -19.73 13.07 -16.69
N SER A 266 -18.94 12.99 -15.62
CA SER A 266 -18.54 11.72 -15.01
C SER A 266 -19.73 10.95 -14.40
N ALA A 267 -20.74 11.64 -13.87
CA ALA A 267 -21.95 11.02 -13.34
C ALA A 267 -22.83 10.43 -14.45
N ASP A 268 -22.96 11.14 -15.57
CA ASP A 268 -23.67 10.65 -16.75
C ASP A 268 -22.97 9.45 -17.38
N ARG A 269 -21.64 9.50 -17.53
CA ARG A 269 -20.82 8.38 -18.01
C ARG A 269 -20.86 7.17 -17.09
N LEU A 270 -20.90 7.36 -15.78
CA LEU A 270 -21.03 6.26 -14.83
C LEU A 270 -22.40 5.59 -14.94
N THR A 271 -23.45 6.38 -15.15
CA THR A 271 -24.79 5.86 -15.44
C THR A 271 -24.81 5.08 -16.75
N LEU A 272 -24.16 5.60 -17.80
CA LEU A 272 -23.98 4.90 -19.08
C LEU A 272 -23.26 3.57 -18.90
N LEU A 273 -22.18 3.53 -18.12
CA LEU A 273 -21.44 2.30 -17.83
C LEU A 273 -22.31 1.24 -17.14
N ASN A 274 -23.17 1.66 -16.21
CA ASN A 274 -24.12 0.76 -15.56
C ASN A 274 -25.10 0.10 -16.55
N HIS A 275 -25.47 0.80 -17.62
CA HIS A 275 -26.31 0.25 -18.69
C HIS A 275 -25.54 -0.68 -19.65
N LEU A 276 -24.28 -0.37 -19.95
CA LEU A 276 -23.44 -1.16 -20.86
C LEU A 276 -22.93 -2.46 -20.22
N GLY A 277 -22.75 -2.48 -18.90
CA GLY A 277 -22.18 -3.61 -18.18
C GLY A 277 -20.67 -3.77 -18.43
N PRO A 278 -20.05 -4.86 -17.93
CA PRO A 278 -18.60 -5.05 -18.03
C PRO A 278 -18.14 -5.25 -19.48
N SER A 279 -17.03 -4.59 -19.86
CA SER A 279 -16.41 -4.77 -21.17
C SER A 279 -15.98 -6.22 -21.35
N SER A 280 -16.52 -6.91 -22.36
CA SER A 280 -15.97 -8.21 -22.75
C SER A 280 -14.60 -8.00 -23.40
N PRO A 281 -13.55 -8.77 -23.03
CA PRO A 281 -12.28 -8.69 -23.72
C PRO A 281 -12.52 -9.06 -25.19
N HIS A 282 -12.15 -8.18 -26.11
CA HIS A 282 -12.19 -8.44 -27.54
C HIS A 282 -11.32 -9.66 -27.85
N THR A 283 -11.94 -10.82 -28.04
CA THR A 283 -11.31 -11.96 -28.69
C THR A 283 -11.11 -11.60 -30.16
N THR A 284 -9.91 -11.14 -30.51
CA THR A 284 -9.51 -10.97 -31.90
C THR A 284 -9.49 -12.35 -32.53
N ASN A 285 -10.57 -12.70 -33.24
CA ASN A 285 -10.67 -13.92 -34.02
C ASN A 285 -9.70 -13.76 -35.22
N SER A 286 -8.46 -14.25 -35.08
CA SER A 286 -7.60 -14.48 -36.23
C SER A 286 -8.22 -15.58 -37.07
N SER A 287 -8.92 -15.18 -38.13
CA SER A 287 -9.34 -16.02 -39.23
C SER A 287 -8.13 -16.74 -39.81
N LEU A 288 -8.06 -18.03 -39.54
CA LEU A 288 -7.26 -19.01 -40.28
C LEU A 288 -7.69 -18.96 -41.75
N THR A 289 -6.84 -18.39 -42.59
CA THR A 289 -6.85 -18.63 -44.03
C THR A 289 -6.47 -20.10 -44.27
N GLY A 290 -7.44 -20.88 -44.76
CA GLY A 290 -7.23 -22.26 -45.18
C GLY A 290 -6.38 -22.38 -46.45
N PRO A 291 -5.85 -23.59 -46.74
CA PRO A 291 -4.92 -23.81 -47.84
C PRO A 291 -5.65 -24.06 -49.15
N SER A 292 -5.07 -23.57 -50.24
CA SER A 292 -5.23 -24.11 -51.60
C SER A 292 -3.85 -24.30 -52.19
#